data_AF-A0A9X5EE11-F1
#
_entry.id   AF-A0A9X5EE11-F1
#
_cell.length_a   1.000
_cell.length_b   1.000
_cell.length_c   1.000
_cell.angle_alpha   90.00
_cell.angle_beta   90.00
_cell.angle_gamma   90.00
#
_symmetry.space_group_name_H-M   'P 1'
#
loop_
_entity.id
_entity.type
_entity.pdbx_description
1 polymer ?
#
loop_
_entity_poly.entity_id
_entity_poly.type
_entity_poly.pdbx_seq_one_letter_code
_entity_poly.pdbx_strand_id
1 'polypeptide(L)'
;MELKRIQSTDLPDIDASVKERVNDGRWTLFRTHQDHDDREVEYYIKGNASLYRLDRSGKVVSIGEAAEAPRIDEVLHFADLPSPKSVSENRGTRRALTFS
;
A
#
# COMPACT_ATOMS: atom_id res chain seq x y z
N MET A 1 11.58 -2.72 11.80
CA MET A 1 10.47 -2.82 10.83
C MET A 1 9.17 -2.86 11.58
N GLU A 2 8.37 -1.80 11.45
CA GLU A 2 7.02 -1.75 12.01
C GLU A 2 5.97 -1.78 10.90
N LEU A 3 4.80 -2.36 11.20
CA LEU A 3 3.66 -2.40 10.29
C LEU A 3 2.63 -1.38 10.74
N LYS A 4 2.32 -0.42 9.88
CA LYS A 4 1.29 0.59 10.10
C LYS A 4 0.17 0.46 9.08
N ARG A 5 -1.01 0.93 9.49
CA ARG A 5 -2.19 0.98 8.64
C ARG A 5 -2.60 2.44 8.49
N ILE A 6 -2.83 2.86 7.25
CA ILE A 6 -3.29 4.20 6.89
C ILE A 6 -4.61 4.13 6.14
N GLN A 7 -5.29 5.26 6.08
CA GLN A 7 -6.50 5.41 5.30
C GLN A 7 -6.16 5.65 3.82
N SER A 8 -7.00 5.18 2.90
CA SER A 8 -6.84 5.45 1.47
C SER A 8 -6.96 6.94 1.12
N THR A 9 -7.62 7.70 2.00
CA THR A 9 -7.77 9.16 1.97
C THR A 9 -6.55 9.92 2.47
N ASP A 10 -5.61 9.26 3.16
CA ASP A 10 -4.36 9.87 3.63
C ASP A 10 -3.41 10.15 2.46
N LEU A 11 -3.52 9.33 1.40
CA LEU A 11 -2.78 9.47 0.15
C LEU A 11 -3.76 9.65 -1.02
N PRO A 12 -4.45 10.81 -1.11
CA PRO A 12 -5.50 11.03 -2.10
C PRO A 12 -4.98 11.02 -3.54
N ASP A 13 -3.73 11.44 -3.79
CA ASP A 13 -3.15 11.51 -5.14
C ASP A 13 -2.72 10.15 -5.72
N ILE A 14 -2.69 9.10 -4.89
CA ILE A 14 -2.38 7.77 -5.39
C ILE A 14 -3.58 7.19 -6.15
N ASP A 15 -3.33 6.74 -7.38
CA ASP A 15 -4.29 5.99 -8.18
C ASP A 15 -4.86 4.77 -7.45
N ALA A 16 -6.16 4.53 -7.61
CA ALA A 16 -6.84 3.37 -7.01
C ALA A 16 -6.13 2.05 -7.35
N SER A 17 -5.66 1.89 -8.59
CA SER A 17 -4.95 0.68 -9.03
C SER A 17 -3.58 0.47 -8.39
N VAL A 18 -2.95 1.53 -7.86
CA VAL A 18 -1.72 1.42 -7.05
C VAL A 18 -2.08 0.98 -5.65
N LYS A 19 -3.13 1.58 -5.06
CA LYS A 19 -3.61 1.21 -3.72
C LYS A 19 -4.07 -0.25 -3.66
N GLU A 20 -4.77 -0.73 -4.68
CA GLU A 20 -5.14 -2.14 -4.84
C GLU A 20 -3.90 -3.04 -4.88
N ARG A 21 -2.88 -2.71 -5.71
CA ARG A 21 -1.65 -3.49 -5.80
C ARG A 21 -0.86 -3.55 -4.49
N VAL A 22 -0.84 -2.46 -3.73
CA VAL A 22 -0.23 -2.42 -2.40
C VAL A 22 -0.98 -3.36 -1.45
N ASN A 23 -2.31 -3.32 -1.49
CA ASN A 23 -3.11 -4.14 -0.59
C ASN A 23 -3.10 -5.63 -0.98
N ASP A 24 -3.04 -5.94 -2.28
CA ASP A 24 -2.77 -7.27 -2.85
C ASP A 24 -1.39 -7.85 -2.46
N GLY A 25 -0.51 -7.04 -1.86
CA GLY A 25 0.86 -7.42 -1.53
C GLY A 25 1.78 -7.55 -2.74
N ARG A 26 1.34 -7.08 -3.92
CA ARG A 26 2.18 -7.04 -5.13
C ARG A 26 3.21 -5.93 -5.01
N TRP A 27 2.80 -4.79 -4.47
CA TRP A 27 3.65 -3.63 -4.25
C TRP A 27 3.76 -3.36 -2.75
N THR A 28 4.85 -2.73 -2.32
CA THR A 28 5.09 -2.43 -0.91
C THR A 28 5.15 -0.93 -0.72
N LEU A 29 4.20 -0.36 0.02
CA LEU A 29 4.26 1.01 0.49
C LEU A 29 5.01 1.05 1.82
N PHE A 30 6.01 1.91 1.94
CA PHE A 30 6.83 2.03 3.14
C PHE A 30 7.39 3.44 3.31
N ARG A 31 7.88 3.73 4.51
CA ARG A 31 8.67 4.92 4.82
C ARG A 31 9.94 4.53 5.56
N THR A 32 10.95 5.38 5.47
CA THR A 32 12.21 5.23 6.20
C THR A 32 12.37 6.39 7.18
N HIS A 33 13.03 6.12 8.31
CA HIS A 33 13.36 7.14 9.31
C HIS A 33 14.68 7.82 9.01
N GLN A 34 15.43 7.32 8.04
CA GLN A 34 16.67 7.98 7.64
C GLN A 34 16.31 9.32 7.01
N ASP A 35 16.83 10.39 7.63
CA ASP A 35 16.90 11.75 7.11
C ASP A 35 17.34 11.70 5.64
N HIS A 36 16.36 11.65 4.74
CA HIS A 36 16.61 11.92 3.34
C HIS A 36 16.75 13.44 3.22
N ASP A 37 17.85 13.91 2.63
CA ASP A 37 18.07 15.31 2.24
C ASP A 37 16.85 15.86 1.44
N ASP A 38 16.12 14.95 0.77
CA ASP A 38 14.84 15.16 0.11
C ASP A 38 13.68 15.31 1.11
N ARG A 39 13.50 16.52 1.62
CA ARG A 39 12.33 16.90 2.45
C ARG A 39 10.98 16.77 1.73
N GLU A 40 10.98 16.57 0.42
CA GLU A 40 9.77 16.41 -0.39
C GLU A 40 9.26 14.97 -0.44
N VAL A 41 10.07 13.97 -0.06
CA VAL A 41 9.68 12.56 -0.12
C VAL A 41 9.35 12.04 1.28
N GLU A 42 8.10 11.66 1.50
CA GLU A 42 7.61 11.13 2.78
C GLU A 42 7.30 9.62 2.69
N TYR A 43 6.92 9.13 1.51
CA TYR A 43 6.52 7.75 1.28
C TYR A 43 7.23 7.15 0.07
N TYR A 44 7.36 5.82 0.07
CA TYR A 44 7.98 5.05 -1.00
C TYR A 44 7.10 3.87 -1.38
N ILE A 45 6.96 3.61 -2.68
CA ILE A 45 6.30 2.42 -3.20
C ILE A 45 7.31 1.62 -4.00
N LYS A 46 7.63 0.42 -3.50
CA LYS A 46 8.43 -0.54 -4.24
C LYS A 46 7.50 -1.43 -5.07
N GLY A 47 7.57 -1.26 -6.39
CA GLY A 47 7.01 -2.19 -7.35
C GLY A 47 7.97 -3.33 -7.68
N ASN A 48 7.71 -4.02 -8.79
CA ASN A 48 8.54 -5.15 -9.23
C ASN A 48 9.94 -4.73 -9.69
N ALA A 49 10.05 -3.65 -10.45
CA ALA A 49 11.31 -3.15 -11.01
C ALA A 49 11.57 -1.67 -10.72
N SER A 50 10.54 -0.93 -10.29
CA SER A 50 10.61 0.51 -10.08
C SER A 50 10.29 0.87 -8.63
N LEU A 51 10.95 1.91 -8.15
CA LEU A 51 10.69 2.57 -6.88
C LEU A 51 10.05 3.93 -7.15
N TYR A 52 8.85 4.12 -6.62
CA TYR A 52 8.16 5.41 -6.68
C TYR A 52 8.38 6.14 -5.36
N ARG A 53 8.83 7.39 -5.44
CA ARG A 53 9.01 8.29 -4.30
C ARG A 53 7.83 9.24 -4.28
N LEU A 54 7.13 9.32 -3.17
CA LEU A 54 5.91 10.10 -3.03
C LEU A 54 6.03 11.13 -1.92
N ASP A 55 5.38 12.26 -2.13
CA ASP A 55 5.22 13.29 -1.11
C ASP A 55 4.15 12.90 -0.10
N ARG A 56 3.90 13.81 0.86
CA ARG A 56 2.90 13.63 1.92
C ARG A 56 1.46 13.40 1.42
N SER A 57 1.09 13.85 0.22
CA SER A 57 -0.26 13.63 -0.34
C SER A 57 -0.33 12.36 -1.19
N GLY A 58 0.80 11.69 -1.39
CA GLY A 58 0.90 10.50 -2.23
C GLY A 58 1.09 10.83 -3.70
N LYS A 59 1.56 12.04 -4.03
CA LYS A 59 1.94 12.38 -5.40
C LYS A 59 3.34 11.86 -5.68
N VAL A 60 3.54 11.26 -6.85
CA VAL A 60 4.87 10.80 -7.29
C VAL A 60 5.77 11.99 -7.57
N VAL A 61 6.80 12.16 -6.74
CA VAL A 61 7.85 13.18 -6.89
C VAL A 61 8.94 12.68 -7.83
N SER A 62 9.29 11.40 -7.74
CA SER A 62 10.36 10.80 -8.54
C SER A 62 10.21 9.29 -8.68
N ILE A 63 10.80 8.73 -9.73
CA ILE A 63 10.81 7.29 -10.00
C ILE A 63 12.27 6.86 -10.20
N GLY A 64 12.67 5.81 -9.48
CA GLY A 64 13.99 5.19 -9.59
C GLY A 64 13.88 3.67 -9.73
N GLU A 65 15.00 2.97 -9.60
CA GLU A 65 15.02 1.52 -9.68
C GLU A 65 14.67 0.87 -8.34
N ALA A 66 13.93 -0.26 -8.36
CA ALA A 66 13.55 -0.97 -7.13
C ALA A 66 14.76 -1.53 -6.35
N ALA A 67 15.91 -1.68 -7.02
CA ALA A 67 17.19 -2.07 -6.42
C ALA A 67 17.79 -0.94 -5.55
N GLU A 68 17.45 0.32 -5.84
CA GLU A 68 17.90 1.50 -5.09
C GLU A 68 16.96 1.85 -3.92
N ALA A 69 16.03 0.95 -3.58
CA ALA A 69 15.11 1.15 -2.48
C ALA A 69 15.87 1.33 -1.15
N PRO A 70 15.61 2.41 -0.40
CA PRO A 70 16.23 2.61 0.89
C PRO A 70 15.77 1.54 1.89
N ARG A 71 16.44 1.48 3.04
CA ARG A 71 16.08 0.54 4.10
C ARG A 71 14.64 0.80 4.54
N ILE A 72 13.83 -0.25 4.51
CA ILE A 72 12.45 -0.19 4.95
C ILE A 72 12.44 -0.18 6.49
N ASP A 73 11.99 0.91 7.10
CA ASP A 73 11.81 0.99 8.56
C ASP A 73 10.35 0.75 8.96
N GLU A 74 9.42 1.25 8.17
CA GLU A 74 7.98 1.13 8.41
C GLU A 74 7.22 0.79 7.12
N VAL A 75 6.42 -0.27 7.15
CA VAL A 75 5.57 -0.69 6.03
C VAL A 75 4.15 -0.22 6.30
N LEU A 76 3.49 0.34 5.29
CA LEU A 76 2.16 0.93 5.38
C LEU A 76 1.18 0.12 4.52
N HIS A 77 0.02 -0.21 5.10
CA HIS A 77 -1.09 -0.86 4.39
C HIS A 77 -2.35 0.01 4.44
N PHE A 78 -3.18 -0.07 3.40
CA PHE A 78 -4.46 0.63 3.39
C PHE A 78 -5.50 -0.16 4.20
N ALA A 79 -5.93 0.39 5.34
CA ALA A 79 -6.95 -0.26 6.20
C ALA A 79 -8.34 -0.31 5.55
N ASP A 80 -8.63 0.64 4.68
CA ASP A 80 -9.95 0.84 4.07
C ASP A 80 -10.15 -0.02 2.81
N LEU A 81 -9.08 -0.54 2.23
CA LEU A 81 -9.17 -1.37 1.03
C LEU A 81 -9.30 -2.85 1.40
N PRO A 82 -10.11 -3.62 0.64
CA PRO A 82 -10.22 -5.05 0.85
C PRO A 82 -8.87 -5.71 0.57
N SER A 83 -8.31 -6.38 1.58
CA SER A 83 -7.13 -7.22 1.40
C SER A 83 -7.45 -8.33 0.38
N PRO A 84 -6.45 -8.86 -0.36
CA PRO A 84 -6.68 -9.85 -1.39
C PRO A 84 -7.51 -11.00 -0.83
N LYS A 85 -8.55 -11.36 -1.57
CA LYS A 85 -9.42 -12.52 -1.33
C LYS A 85 -8.63 -13.83 -1.48
N SER A 86 -7.68 -14.09 -0.60
CA SER A 86 -7.06 -15.41 -0.42
C SER A 86 -7.27 -15.98 0.97
N VAL A 87 -8.00 -15.28 1.84
CA VAL A 87 -8.56 -15.84 3.08
C VAL A 87 -9.96 -15.29 3.27
N SER A 88 -10.95 -16.19 3.33
CA SER A 88 -12.35 -15.96 3.70
C SER A 88 -13.33 -15.61 2.57
N GLU A 89 -13.61 -16.60 1.71
CA GLU A 89 -14.98 -16.81 1.23
C GLU A 89 -15.38 -18.28 1.44
N ASN A 90 -15.42 -18.72 2.71
CA ASN A 90 -16.25 -19.85 3.15
C ASN A 90 -16.83 -19.56 4.53
N ARG A 91 -17.77 -18.61 4.60
CA ARG A 91 -18.87 -18.59 5.58
C ARG A 91 -19.69 -17.32 5.35
N GLY A 92 -20.83 -17.47 4.67
CA GLY A 92 -21.72 -16.33 4.51
C GLY A 92 -23.00 -16.52 3.69
N THR A 93 -23.19 -17.64 3.00
CA THR A 93 -24.46 -17.90 2.28
C THR A 93 -25.25 -19.03 2.93
N ARG A 94 -25.63 -18.82 4.19
CA ARG A 94 -26.88 -19.40 4.70
C ARG A 94 -28.03 -18.49 4.25
N ARG A 95 -28.40 -18.56 2.97
CA ARG A 95 -29.73 -18.14 2.56
C ARG A 95 -30.66 -19.32 2.83
N ALA A 96 -31.43 -19.16 3.89
CA ALA A 96 -32.59 -19.99 4.18
C ALA A 96 -33.49 -20.04 2.93
N LEU A 97 -33.85 -21.24 2.50
CA LEU A 97 -35.03 -21.49 1.69
C LEU A 97 -35.73 -22.73 2.26
N THR A 98 -36.65 -22.41 3.16
CA THR A 98 -37.93 -23.02 3.50
C THR A 98 -38.27 -24.39 2.89
N PHE A 99 -38.73 -25.27 3.77
CA PHE A 99 -39.43 -26.53 3.53
C PHE A 99 -40.63 -26.38 2.57
N SER A 100 -40.85 -27.37 1.70
CA SER A 100 -42.16 -27.94 1.37
C SER A 100 -41.95 -29.32 0.74
#